data_AF-A0A7C1GYW7-F1
#
_entry.id   AF-A0A7C1GYW7-F1
#
_cell.length_a   1.000
_cell.length_b   1.000
_cell.length_c   1.000
_cell.angle_alpha   90.00
_cell.angle_beta   90.00
_cell.angle_gamma   90.00
#
_symmetry.space_group_name_H-M   'P 1'
#
loop_
_entity.id
_entity.type
_entity.pdbx_description
1 polymer ?
#
loop_
_entity_poly.entity_id
_entity_poly.type
_entity_poly.pdbx_seq_one_letter_code
_entity_poly.pdbx_strand_id
1 'polypeptide(L)'
;MRVVVFFALLCVLIFAGCENVLRDAPPPEPEPVGPQTKEEVLGLVRPVIGPLRNIVALNTGGLSDFEREQIMASLRTAIVNYGDTDFGREALRELGYEVMEIAKSAASQERYKIVLTCIDAIELLSMESHLLKRLGERADVILERPVVRVRGFLDDHEKDDAYVFLELVDRQRGTVEKLEARVGDEFNNLRLVRIIGRNSAVLLEYLRMPGLFFEVEAF
;
A
#
# COMPACT_ATOMS: atom_id res chain seq x y z
N MET A 1 -86.26 32.55 26.27
CA MET A 1 -85.01 33.31 26.50
C MET A 1 -83.88 32.52 27.18
N ARG A 2 -83.92 31.17 27.27
CA ARG A 2 -82.81 30.36 27.84
C ARG A 2 -82.03 29.52 26.81
N VAL A 3 -82.58 29.33 25.61
CA VAL A 3 -81.98 28.50 24.54
C VAL A 3 -81.02 29.30 23.65
N VAL A 4 -81.24 30.60 23.49
CA VAL A 4 -80.40 31.47 22.64
C VAL A 4 -79.03 31.78 23.28
N VAL A 5 -78.94 31.76 24.62
CA VAL A 5 -77.70 32.06 25.35
C VAL A 5 -76.72 30.88 25.30
N PHE A 6 -77.21 29.64 25.24
CA PHE A 6 -76.36 28.44 25.16
C PHE A 6 -75.70 28.27 23.79
N PHE A 7 -76.39 28.66 22.70
CA PHE A 7 -75.83 28.55 21.35
C PHE A 7 -74.74 29.60 21.07
N ALA A 8 -74.86 30.79 21.67
CA ALA A 8 -73.84 31.84 21.56
C ALA A 8 -72.57 31.51 22.36
N LEU A 9 -72.69 30.82 23.51
CA LEU A 9 -71.52 30.43 24.32
C LEU A 9 -70.74 29.26 23.72
N LEU A 10 -71.40 28.36 22.98
CA LEU A 10 -70.75 27.23 22.31
C LEU A 10 -69.95 27.66 21.06
N CYS A 11 -70.40 28.70 20.34
CA CYS A 11 -69.72 29.17 19.14
C CYS A 11 -68.43 29.95 19.44
N VAL A 12 -68.31 30.59 20.61
CA VAL A 12 -67.11 31.33 21.00
C VAL A 12 -65.96 30.40 21.43
N LEU A 13 -66.27 29.19 21.92
CA LEU A 13 -65.24 28.20 22.30
C LEU A 13 -64.60 27.48 21.10
N ILE A 14 -65.23 27.46 19.94
CA ILE A 14 -64.70 26.77 18.74
C ILE A 14 -63.66 27.64 18.01
N PHE A 15 -63.75 28.97 18.11
CA PHE A 15 -62.81 29.88 17.46
C PHE A 15 -61.54 30.21 18.26
N ALA A 16 -61.50 29.91 19.56
CA ALA A 16 -60.32 30.17 20.40
C ALA A 16 -59.25 29.05 20.35
N GLY A 17 -59.50 27.95 19.62
CA GLY A 17 -58.61 26.77 19.60
C GLY A 17 -57.66 26.65 18.41
N CYS A 18 -57.75 27.52 17.40
CA CYS A 18 -57.02 27.36 16.13
C CYS A 18 -55.84 28.31 15.91
N GLU A 19 -55.41 29.10 16.90
CA GLU A 19 -54.21 29.96 16.74
C GLU A 19 -52.90 29.27 17.16
N ASN A 20 -52.95 28.14 17.87
CA ASN A 20 -51.74 27.47 18.37
C ASN A 20 -51.21 26.31 17.49
N VAL A 21 -51.90 25.93 16.41
CA VAL A 21 -51.46 24.82 15.52
C VAL A 21 -50.60 25.32 14.34
N LEU A 22 -50.60 26.63 14.05
CA LEU A 22 -49.85 27.23 12.94
C LEU A 22 -48.55 27.92 13.36
N ARG A 23 -48.16 27.79 14.63
CA ARG A 23 -47.01 28.49 15.22
C ARG A 23 -45.82 27.59 15.56
N ASP A 24 -45.84 26.34 15.12
CA ASP A 24 -44.62 25.55 15.04
C ASP A 24 -43.87 26.00 13.78
N ALA A 25 -42.77 26.71 13.96
CA ALA A 25 -41.80 26.92 12.91
C ALA A 25 -41.47 25.54 12.30
N PRO A 26 -41.33 25.42 10.96
CA PRO A 26 -40.91 24.16 10.36
C PRO A 26 -39.68 23.66 11.12
N PRO A 27 -39.64 22.38 11.52
CA PRO A 27 -38.49 21.85 12.25
C PRO A 27 -37.23 22.22 11.48
N PRO A 28 -36.18 22.73 12.16
CA PRO A 28 -34.95 23.11 11.47
C PRO A 28 -34.51 21.96 10.58
N GLU A 29 -34.21 22.26 9.32
CA GLU A 29 -33.75 21.25 8.37
C GLU A 29 -32.62 20.44 9.03
N PRO A 30 -32.69 19.11 9.02
CA PRO A 30 -31.65 18.30 9.65
C PRO A 30 -30.31 18.68 9.02
N GLU A 31 -29.36 19.10 9.86
CA GLU A 31 -28.01 19.39 9.40
C GLU A 31 -27.50 18.19 8.59
N PRO A 32 -26.87 18.43 7.44
CA PRO A 32 -26.52 17.34 6.55
C PRO A 32 -25.48 16.45 7.25
N VAL A 33 -25.86 15.18 7.44
CA VAL A 33 -25.08 14.23 8.22
C VAL A 33 -23.90 13.75 7.37
N GLY A 34 -22.68 14.06 7.79
CA GLY A 34 -21.45 13.60 7.15
C GLY A 34 -20.63 14.71 6.49
N PRO A 35 -19.42 14.38 5.98
CA PRO A 35 -18.53 15.37 5.41
C PRO A 35 -19.16 16.03 4.19
N GLN A 36 -19.07 17.35 4.12
CA GLN A 36 -19.64 18.18 3.06
C GLN A 36 -18.57 18.65 2.05
N THR A 37 -17.31 18.56 2.44
CA THR A 37 -16.19 19.11 1.67
C THR A 37 -15.14 18.06 1.35
N LYS A 38 -14.37 18.34 0.31
CA LYS A 38 -13.22 17.53 -0.10
C LYS A 38 -12.21 17.45 1.05
N GLU A 39 -11.94 18.57 1.70
CA GLU A 39 -10.94 18.69 2.78
C GLU A 39 -11.32 17.84 4.00
N GLU A 40 -12.60 17.77 4.35
CA GLU A 40 -13.11 16.92 5.42
C GLU A 40 -12.93 15.44 5.07
N VAL A 41 -13.34 15.01 3.88
CA VAL A 41 -13.12 13.63 3.42
C VAL A 41 -11.63 13.30 3.41
N LEU A 42 -10.81 14.22 2.90
CA LEU A 42 -9.37 14.04 2.82
C LEU A 42 -8.74 13.90 4.21
N GLY A 43 -9.20 14.68 5.20
CA GLY A 43 -8.80 14.55 6.60
C GLY A 43 -9.12 13.17 7.20
N LEU A 44 -10.21 12.54 6.76
CA LEU A 44 -10.62 11.21 7.20
C LEU A 44 -9.84 10.09 6.51
N VAL A 45 -9.51 10.22 5.22
CA VAL A 45 -8.86 9.15 4.43
C VAL A 45 -7.34 9.22 4.43
N ARG A 46 -6.73 10.41 4.57
CA ARG A 46 -5.27 10.58 4.57
C ARG A 46 -4.53 9.79 5.66
N PRO A 47 -5.08 9.57 6.87
CA PRO A 47 -4.46 8.70 7.88
C PRO A 47 -4.30 7.24 7.44
N VAL A 48 -5.12 6.75 6.50
CA VAL A 48 -5.09 5.36 6.01
C VAL A 48 -3.73 5.02 5.41
N ILE A 49 -3.11 5.95 4.68
CA ILE A 49 -1.78 5.77 4.07
C ILE A 49 -0.64 6.20 5.00
N GLY A 50 -0.96 6.59 6.23
CA GLY A 50 0.00 7.02 7.25
C GLY A 50 1.15 6.03 7.47
N PRO A 51 0.89 4.71 7.61
CA PRO A 51 1.96 3.72 7.76
C PRO A 51 2.94 3.71 6.59
N LEU A 52 2.45 3.79 5.34
CA LEU A 52 3.30 3.84 4.14
C LEU A 52 4.20 5.07 4.15
N ARG A 53 3.63 6.23 4.48
CA ARG A 53 4.36 7.49 4.58
C ARG A 53 5.45 7.42 5.65
N ASN A 54 5.12 6.88 6.82
CA ASN A 54 6.05 6.79 7.94
C ASN A 54 7.23 5.85 7.64
N ILE A 55 6.99 4.70 7.02
CA ILE A 55 8.05 3.74 6.67
C ILE A 55 9.07 4.38 5.71
N VAL A 56 8.57 5.10 4.71
CA VAL A 56 9.41 5.75 3.69
C VAL A 56 10.11 6.99 4.25
N ALA A 57 9.44 7.80 5.08
CA ALA A 57 10.00 9.02 5.64
C ALA A 57 11.03 8.77 6.75
N LEU A 58 10.73 7.81 7.64
CA LEU A 58 11.60 7.47 8.78
C LEU A 58 12.63 6.41 8.42
N ASN A 59 12.57 5.85 7.21
CA ASN A 59 13.41 4.75 6.76
C ASN A 59 13.40 3.56 7.75
N THR A 60 12.24 3.28 8.36
CA THR A 60 12.06 2.26 9.41
C THR A 60 11.91 0.85 8.82
N GLY A 61 11.57 -0.15 9.65
CA GLY A 61 11.39 -1.55 9.21
C GLY A 61 10.39 -1.75 8.06
N GLY A 62 10.25 -2.99 7.59
CA GLY A 62 9.31 -3.33 6.52
C GLY A 62 7.84 -3.23 6.94
N LEU A 63 6.94 -3.19 5.96
CA LEU A 63 5.49 -3.33 6.17
C LEU A 63 5.14 -4.81 6.36
N SER A 64 4.41 -5.12 7.42
CA SER A 64 3.87 -6.47 7.64
C SER A 64 2.67 -6.75 6.74
N ASP A 65 2.38 -8.03 6.47
CA ASP A 65 1.23 -8.43 5.65
C ASP A 65 -0.10 -8.01 6.30
N PHE A 66 -0.16 -8.00 7.64
CA PHE A 66 -1.30 -7.52 8.39
C PHE A 66 -1.55 -6.03 8.18
N GLU A 67 -0.51 -5.19 8.28
CA GLU A 67 -0.64 -3.75 8.04
C GLU A 67 -1.03 -3.47 6.59
N ARG A 68 -0.48 -4.22 5.63
CA ARG A 68 -0.87 -4.13 4.22
C ARG A 68 -2.37 -4.39 4.06
N GLU A 69 -2.90 -5.47 4.62
CA GLU A 69 -4.33 -5.78 4.49
C GLU A 69 -5.20 -4.74 5.19
N GLN A 70 -4.78 -4.23 6.34
CA GLN A 70 -5.50 -3.18 7.05
C GLN A 70 -5.61 -1.91 6.18
N ILE A 71 -4.51 -1.47 5.54
CA ILE A 71 -4.51 -0.33 4.63
C ILE A 71 -5.49 -0.56 3.48
N MET A 72 -5.45 -1.74 2.85
CA MET A 72 -6.34 -2.06 1.72
C MET A 72 -7.81 -2.10 2.13
N ALA A 73 -8.12 -2.70 3.28
CA ALA A 73 -9.48 -2.74 3.81
C ALA A 73 -10.00 -1.33 4.13
N SER A 74 -9.18 -0.48 4.76
CA SER A 74 -9.52 0.92 5.04
C SER A 74 -9.73 1.75 3.76
N LEU A 75 -8.91 1.54 2.72
CA LEU A 75 -9.11 2.19 1.43
C LEU A 75 -10.41 1.75 0.75
N ARG A 76 -10.72 0.45 0.74
CA ARG A 76 -12.01 -0.07 0.22
C ARG A 76 -13.18 0.59 0.95
N THR A 77 -13.08 0.71 2.28
CA THR A 77 -14.11 1.33 3.11
C THR A 77 -14.28 2.81 2.78
N ALA A 78 -13.17 3.53 2.59
CA ALA A 78 -13.21 4.94 2.18
C ALA A 78 -13.86 5.12 0.79
N ILE A 79 -13.57 4.22 -0.16
CA ILE A 79 -14.20 4.23 -1.49
C ILE A 79 -15.71 4.01 -1.38
N VAL A 80 -16.15 3.02 -0.60
CA VAL A 80 -17.58 2.76 -0.38
C VAL A 80 -18.28 3.95 0.28
N ASN A 81 -17.64 4.57 1.27
CA ASN A 81 -18.26 5.65 2.03
C ASN A 81 -18.30 7.00 1.29
N TYR A 82 -17.33 7.27 0.42
CA TYR A 82 -17.13 8.61 -0.15
C TYR A 82 -17.08 8.64 -1.69
N GLY A 83 -16.91 7.50 -2.36
CA GLY A 83 -16.70 7.41 -3.81
C GLY A 83 -17.89 7.83 -4.67
N ASP A 84 -19.10 7.83 -4.12
CA ASP A 84 -20.31 8.23 -4.84
C ASP A 84 -20.49 9.76 -4.92
N THR A 85 -19.76 10.53 -4.09
CA THR A 85 -19.82 12.00 -4.07
C THR A 85 -18.73 12.63 -4.93
N ASP A 86 -19.00 13.79 -5.55
CA ASP A 86 -18.00 14.51 -6.36
C ASP A 86 -16.77 14.90 -5.54
N PHE A 87 -17.00 15.54 -4.38
CA PHE A 87 -15.92 15.96 -3.48
C PHE A 87 -15.15 14.76 -2.90
N GLY A 88 -15.82 13.64 -2.64
CA GLY A 88 -15.16 12.40 -2.19
C GLY A 88 -14.29 11.77 -3.27
N ARG A 89 -14.74 11.75 -4.54
CA ARG A 89 -13.90 11.33 -5.68
C ARG A 89 -12.67 12.22 -5.84
N GLU A 90 -12.81 13.52 -5.68
CA GLU A 90 -11.68 14.44 -5.72
C GLU A 90 -10.69 14.20 -4.57
N ALA A 91 -11.18 13.97 -3.35
CA ALA A 91 -10.34 13.65 -2.21
C ALA A 91 -9.58 12.33 -2.39
N LEU A 92 -10.26 11.28 -2.88
CA LEU A 92 -9.64 9.98 -3.19
C LEU A 92 -8.61 10.07 -4.32
N ARG A 93 -8.84 10.91 -5.33
CA ARG A 93 -7.88 11.19 -6.39
C ARG A 93 -6.63 11.89 -5.87
N GLU A 94 -6.79 12.88 -4.98
CA GLU A 94 -5.66 13.55 -4.33
C GLU A 94 -4.85 12.58 -3.46
N LEU A 95 -5.53 11.74 -2.68
CA LEU A 95 -4.89 10.66 -1.93
C LEU A 95 -4.09 9.74 -2.85
N GLY A 96 -4.64 9.39 -4.01
CA GLY A 96 -3.94 8.60 -5.02
C GLY A 96 -2.63 9.26 -5.47
N TYR A 97 -2.62 10.56 -5.76
CA TYR A 97 -1.37 11.25 -6.09
C TYR A 97 -0.33 11.18 -4.96
N GLU A 98 -0.75 11.29 -3.70
CA GLU A 98 0.16 11.09 -2.56
C GLU A 98 0.75 9.67 -2.53
N VAL A 99 -0.08 8.65 -2.78
CA VAL A 99 0.38 7.25 -2.85
C VAL A 99 1.40 7.06 -3.98
N MET A 100 1.23 7.72 -5.13
CA MET A 100 2.21 7.66 -6.22
C MET A 100 3.57 8.26 -5.81
N GLU A 101 3.56 9.38 -5.08
CA GLU A 101 4.80 10.00 -4.59
C GLU A 101 5.49 9.11 -3.55
N ILE A 102 4.72 8.46 -2.67
CA ILE A 102 5.25 7.46 -1.75
C ILE A 102 5.89 6.29 -2.51
N ALA A 103 5.24 5.79 -3.57
CA ALA A 103 5.78 4.70 -4.39
C ALA A 103 7.12 5.06 -5.05
N LYS A 104 7.24 6.27 -5.60
CA LYS A 104 8.49 6.76 -6.19
C LYS A 104 9.61 6.85 -5.15
N SER A 105 9.31 7.40 -3.97
CA SER A 105 10.26 7.50 -2.88
C SER A 105 10.67 6.12 -2.36
N ALA A 106 9.72 5.20 -2.17
CA ALA A 106 10.00 3.82 -1.80
C ALA A 106 10.89 3.10 -2.83
N ALA A 107 10.66 3.31 -4.13
CA ALA A 107 11.48 2.73 -5.18
C ALA A 107 12.92 3.26 -5.14
N SER A 108 13.12 4.55 -4.86
CA SER A 108 14.45 5.14 -4.71
C SER A 108 15.22 4.61 -3.49
N GLN A 109 14.50 4.09 -2.49
CA GLN A 109 15.05 3.47 -1.29
C GLN A 109 15.10 1.93 -1.38
N GLU A 110 14.84 1.34 -2.55
CA GLU A 110 14.79 -0.12 -2.77
C GLU A 110 13.76 -0.86 -1.89
N ARG A 111 12.71 -0.16 -1.45
CA ARG A 111 11.63 -0.71 -0.60
C ARG A 111 10.52 -1.33 -1.44
N TYR A 112 10.86 -2.37 -2.20
CA TYR A 112 10.00 -2.95 -3.24
C TYR A 112 8.65 -3.50 -2.74
N LYS A 113 8.57 -4.01 -1.50
CA LYS A 113 7.27 -4.40 -0.90
C LYS A 113 6.30 -3.22 -0.74
N ILE A 114 6.83 -2.04 -0.40
CA ILE A 114 6.03 -0.82 -0.29
C ILE A 114 5.60 -0.35 -1.68
N VAL A 115 6.49 -0.44 -2.67
CA VAL A 115 6.18 -0.13 -4.07
C VAL A 115 4.98 -0.94 -4.56
N LEU A 116 4.99 -2.26 -4.38
CA LEU A 116 3.87 -3.12 -4.76
C LEU A 116 2.59 -2.76 -4.00
N THR A 117 2.69 -2.51 -2.69
CA THR A 117 1.52 -2.08 -1.89
C THR A 117 0.92 -0.77 -2.39
N CYS A 118 1.76 0.20 -2.79
CA CYS A 118 1.29 1.45 -3.37
C CYS A 118 0.63 1.23 -4.74
N ILE A 119 1.13 0.29 -5.55
CA ILE A 119 0.52 -0.08 -6.84
C ILE A 119 -0.88 -0.64 -6.60
N ASP A 120 -1.02 -1.59 -5.68
CA ASP A 120 -2.33 -2.17 -5.31
C ASP A 120 -3.32 -1.09 -4.86
N ALA A 121 -2.86 -0.12 -4.05
CA ALA A 121 -3.69 0.99 -3.59
C ALA A 121 -4.13 1.90 -4.76
N ILE A 122 -3.24 2.16 -5.72
CA ILE A 122 -3.54 2.98 -6.90
C ILE A 122 -4.54 2.30 -7.83
N GLU A 123 -4.38 0.99 -8.04
CA GLU A 123 -5.34 0.18 -8.80
C GLU A 123 -6.71 0.16 -8.12
N LEU A 124 -6.74 0.02 -6.79
CA LEU A 124 -7.98 0.08 -6.02
C LEU A 124 -8.69 1.43 -6.13
N LEU A 125 -7.94 2.53 -6.20
CA LEU A 125 -8.47 3.88 -6.45
C LEU A 125 -8.86 4.12 -7.92
N SER A 126 -8.78 3.08 -8.78
CA SER A 126 -9.05 3.14 -10.22
C SER A 126 -8.19 4.18 -10.95
N MET A 127 -6.95 4.33 -10.51
CA MET A 127 -5.96 5.22 -11.11
C MET A 127 -4.91 4.41 -11.85
N GLU A 128 -4.39 4.95 -12.95
CA GLU A 128 -3.37 4.27 -13.75
C GLU A 128 -2.11 5.12 -13.90
N SER A 129 -0.96 4.46 -13.89
CA SER A 129 0.34 5.09 -14.15
C SER A 129 1.30 4.10 -14.81
N HIS A 130 1.75 4.42 -16.03
CA HIS A 130 2.78 3.64 -16.72
C HIS A 130 4.12 3.61 -15.98
N LEU A 131 4.43 4.68 -15.23
CA LEU A 131 5.62 4.71 -14.38
C LEU A 131 5.50 3.65 -13.28
N LEU A 132 4.35 3.57 -12.61
CA LEU A 132 4.13 2.60 -11.56
C LEU A 132 4.10 1.15 -12.07
N LYS A 133 3.51 0.91 -13.25
CA LYS A 133 3.56 -0.42 -13.90
C LYS A 133 5.01 -0.90 -14.08
N ARG A 134 5.90 -0.05 -14.61
CA ARG A 134 7.34 -0.36 -14.75
C ARG A 134 8.04 -0.57 -13.41
N LEU A 135 7.68 0.20 -12.38
CA LEU A 135 8.22 0.01 -11.03
C LEU A 135 7.74 -1.32 -10.42
N GLY A 136 6.50 -1.73 -10.69
CA GLY A 136 5.95 -3.02 -10.27
C GLY A 136 6.70 -4.20 -10.88
N GLU A 137 6.84 -4.22 -12.21
CA GLU A 137 7.62 -5.25 -12.92
C GLU A 137 9.04 -5.38 -12.35
N ARG A 138 9.69 -4.24 -12.08
CA ARG A 138 11.02 -4.22 -11.44
C ARG A 138 10.98 -4.77 -10.02
N ALA A 139 9.99 -4.39 -9.22
CA ALA A 139 9.82 -4.79 -7.84
C ALA A 139 9.60 -6.31 -7.71
N ASP A 140 8.74 -6.89 -8.55
CA ASP A 140 8.47 -8.32 -8.60
C ASP A 140 9.75 -9.12 -8.85
N VAL A 141 10.49 -8.72 -9.89
CA VAL A 141 11.76 -9.37 -10.25
C VAL A 141 12.78 -9.31 -9.11
N ILE A 142 12.89 -8.19 -8.38
CA ILE A 142 13.84 -8.07 -7.27
C ILE A 142 13.39 -8.86 -6.04
N LEU A 143 12.09 -8.95 -5.78
CA LEU A 143 11.57 -9.70 -4.63
C LEU A 143 11.69 -11.22 -4.83
N GLU A 144 11.65 -11.68 -6.08
CA GLU A 144 11.92 -13.07 -6.46
C GLU A 144 13.41 -13.46 -6.35
N ARG A 145 14.32 -12.48 -6.23
CA ARG A 145 15.76 -12.77 -6.10
C ARG A 145 16.02 -13.60 -4.83
N PRO A 146 16.61 -14.79 -4.94
CA PRO A 146 16.94 -15.61 -3.79
C PRO A 146 18.01 -14.92 -2.93
N VAL A 147 17.99 -15.16 -1.63
CA VAL A 147 19.07 -14.73 -0.74
C VAL A 147 20.19 -15.74 -0.84
N VAL A 148 21.37 -15.28 -1.19
CA VAL A 148 22.55 -16.12 -1.35
C VAL A 148 23.42 -16.02 -0.10
N ARG A 149 23.91 -17.17 0.37
CA ARG A 149 24.93 -17.26 1.43
C ARG A 149 26.09 -18.10 0.92
N VAL A 150 27.30 -17.58 1.05
CA VAL A 150 28.51 -18.34 0.75
C VAL A 150 28.89 -19.15 1.98
N ARG A 151 29.02 -20.47 1.80
CA ARG A 151 29.39 -21.42 2.87
C ARG A 151 30.87 -21.73 2.89
N GLY A 152 31.57 -21.55 1.79
CA GLY A 152 33.00 -21.79 1.71
C GLY A 152 33.48 -21.89 0.27
N PHE A 153 34.78 -22.09 0.16
CA PHE A 153 35.51 -22.23 -1.09
C PHE A 153 36.39 -23.46 -1.05
N LEU A 154 36.60 -24.09 -2.19
CA LEU A 154 37.54 -25.19 -2.37
C LEU A 154 38.37 -24.93 -3.63
N ASP A 155 39.67 -24.78 -3.43
CA ASP A 155 40.62 -24.67 -4.53
C ASP A 155 41.03 -26.08 -4.98
N ASP A 156 40.72 -26.44 -6.21
CA ASP A 156 41.15 -27.69 -6.85
C ASP A 156 42.45 -27.42 -7.62
N HIS A 157 43.57 -27.61 -6.93
CA HIS A 157 44.91 -27.41 -7.50
C HIS A 157 45.25 -28.38 -8.64
N GLU A 158 44.52 -29.49 -8.79
CA GLU A 158 44.74 -30.43 -9.91
C GLU A 158 44.12 -29.91 -11.20
N LYS A 159 43.00 -29.19 -11.11
CA LYS A 159 42.26 -28.64 -12.25
C LYS A 159 42.45 -27.14 -12.45
N ASP A 160 43.19 -26.49 -11.55
CA ASP A 160 43.35 -25.03 -11.49
C ASP A 160 42.00 -24.29 -11.44
N ASP A 161 41.03 -24.88 -10.73
CA ASP A 161 39.66 -24.40 -10.61
C ASP A 161 39.31 -24.10 -9.14
N ALA A 162 38.38 -23.17 -8.91
CA ALA A 162 37.86 -22.86 -7.59
C ALA A 162 36.35 -23.10 -7.53
N TYR A 163 35.92 -23.90 -6.56
CA TYR A 163 34.52 -24.19 -6.29
C TYR A 163 34.02 -23.33 -5.14
N VAL A 164 32.79 -22.85 -5.29
CA VAL A 164 32.08 -22.09 -4.26
C VAL A 164 30.88 -22.89 -3.80
N PHE A 165 30.79 -23.11 -2.49
CA PHE A 165 29.61 -23.71 -1.88
C PHE A 165 28.61 -22.61 -1.52
N LEU A 166 27.42 -22.67 -2.11
CA LEU A 166 26.38 -21.67 -1.98
C LEU A 166 25.13 -22.27 -1.34
N GLU A 167 24.49 -21.47 -0.49
CA GLU A 167 23.14 -21.71 0.01
C GLU A 167 22.21 -20.64 -0.54
N LEU A 168 21.21 -21.07 -1.30
CA LEU A 168 20.14 -20.23 -1.81
C LEU A 168 18.91 -20.38 -0.93
N VAL A 169 18.41 -19.27 -0.41
CA VAL A 169 17.18 -19.21 0.37
C VAL A 169 16.11 -18.53 -0.47
N ASP A 170 15.09 -19.29 -0.84
CA ASP A 170 13.88 -18.75 -1.44
C ASP A 170 13.08 -18.01 -0.35
N ARG A 171 12.87 -16.70 -0.53
CA ARG A 171 12.15 -15.86 0.42
C ARG A 171 10.67 -16.18 0.53
N GLN A 172 10.06 -16.71 -0.52
CA GLN A 172 8.64 -17.03 -0.55
C GLN A 172 8.37 -18.42 0.02
N ARG A 173 9.19 -19.41 -0.36
CA ARG A 173 8.97 -20.81 0.03
C ARG A 173 9.70 -21.19 1.33
N GLY A 174 10.68 -20.41 1.76
CA GLY A 174 11.56 -20.75 2.88
C GLY A 174 12.43 -21.97 2.60
N THR A 175 12.51 -22.43 1.34
CA THR A 175 13.33 -23.57 0.94
C THR A 175 14.78 -23.15 0.85
N VAL A 176 15.65 -23.99 1.39
CA VAL A 176 17.10 -23.82 1.31
C VAL A 176 17.67 -24.85 0.34
N GLU A 177 18.29 -24.37 -0.73
CA GLU A 177 18.98 -25.21 -1.71
C GLU A 177 20.49 -25.03 -1.54
N LYS A 178 21.21 -26.15 -1.49
CA LYS A 178 22.68 -26.17 -1.41
C LYS A 178 23.22 -26.57 -2.77
N LEU A 179 24.14 -25.77 -3.29
CA LEU A 179 24.78 -26.06 -4.58
C LEU A 179 26.26 -25.69 -4.56
N GLU A 180 26.95 -26.27 -5.51
CA GLU A 180 28.36 -26.02 -5.80
C GLU A 180 28.43 -25.35 -7.16
N ALA A 181 29.19 -24.26 -7.27
CA ALA A 181 29.32 -23.47 -8.49
C ALA A 181 30.76 -23.03 -8.73
N ARG A 182 31.12 -22.91 -10.00
CA ARG A 182 32.37 -22.32 -10.48
C ARG A 182 32.15 -20.99 -11.15
N VAL A 183 33.24 -20.24 -11.35
CA VAL A 183 33.21 -18.99 -12.09
C VAL A 183 32.69 -19.25 -13.50
N GLY A 184 31.63 -18.52 -13.88
CA GLY A 184 30.92 -18.67 -15.15
C GLY A 184 29.63 -19.48 -15.04
N ASP A 185 29.43 -20.26 -13.96
CA ASP A 185 28.24 -21.11 -13.84
C ASP A 185 26.96 -20.30 -13.64
N GLU A 186 25.88 -20.80 -14.24
CA GLU A 186 24.53 -20.26 -14.12
C GLU A 186 23.62 -21.21 -13.35
N PHE A 187 22.90 -20.69 -12.36
CA PHE A 187 22.02 -21.46 -11.51
C PHE A 187 20.94 -20.55 -10.92
N ASN A 188 19.68 -20.99 -10.89
CA ASN A 188 18.58 -20.26 -10.25
C ASN A 188 18.49 -18.76 -10.62
N ASN A 189 18.66 -18.45 -11.91
CA ASN A 189 18.73 -17.09 -12.48
C ASN A 189 19.87 -16.22 -11.92
N LEU A 190 20.92 -16.84 -11.41
CA LEU A 190 22.16 -16.20 -10.99
C LEU A 190 23.30 -16.70 -11.86
N ARG A 191 24.31 -15.85 -12.04
CA ARG A 191 25.60 -16.24 -12.62
C ARG A 191 26.72 -15.89 -11.66
N LEU A 192 27.62 -16.82 -11.39
CA LEU A 192 28.84 -16.55 -10.63
C LEU A 192 29.86 -15.87 -11.54
N VAL A 193 30.09 -14.58 -11.34
CA VAL A 193 30.92 -13.76 -12.23
C VAL A 193 32.40 -13.89 -11.88
N ARG A 194 32.73 -13.83 -10.59
CA ARG A 194 34.10 -14.01 -10.08
C ARG A 194 34.13 -14.19 -8.57
N ILE A 195 35.23 -14.74 -8.07
CA ILE A 195 35.59 -14.78 -6.65
C ILE A 195 36.41 -13.52 -6.32
N ILE A 196 36.12 -12.89 -5.19
CA ILE A 196 36.76 -11.66 -4.71
C ILE A 196 37.57 -11.98 -3.44
N GLY A 197 38.76 -11.37 -3.34
CA GLY A 197 39.50 -11.24 -2.09
C GLY A 197 39.99 -12.54 -1.45
N ARG A 198 40.82 -13.34 -2.14
CA ARG A 198 41.36 -14.62 -1.61
C ARG A 198 40.27 -15.46 -0.94
N ASN A 199 39.18 -15.74 -1.66
CA ASN A 199 38.07 -16.56 -1.18
C ASN A 199 37.32 -15.91 0.02
N SER A 200 37.14 -14.58 -0.01
CA SER A 200 36.37 -13.84 1.01
C SER A 200 34.96 -13.48 0.55
N ALA A 201 34.72 -13.35 -0.76
CA ALA A 201 33.43 -12.96 -1.30
C ALA A 201 33.25 -13.45 -2.74
N VAL A 202 32.02 -13.39 -3.23
CA VAL A 202 31.70 -13.65 -4.65
C VAL A 202 30.90 -12.49 -5.25
N LEU A 203 31.12 -12.25 -6.53
CA LEU A 203 30.30 -11.35 -7.34
C LEU A 203 29.29 -12.19 -8.14
N LEU A 204 28.01 -11.90 -7.95
CA LEU A 204 26.91 -12.56 -8.64
C LEU A 204 26.19 -11.57 -9.55
N GLU A 205 25.77 -12.03 -10.72
CA GLU A 205 24.84 -11.33 -11.61
C GLU A 205 23.46 -11.95 -11.48
N TYR A 206 22.41 -11.12 -11.37
CA TYR A 206 21.03 -11.61 -11.44
C TYR A 206 20.49 -11.56 -12.86
N LEU A 207 20.31 -12.72 -13.48
CA LEU A 207 20.01 -12.87 -14.91
C LEU A 207 18.62 -12.34 -15.30
N ARG A 208 17.65 -12.30 -14.38
CA ARG A 208 16.33 -11.68 -14.66
C ARG A 208 16.40 -10.15 -14.76
N MET A 209 17.48 -9.53 -14.26
CA MET A 209 17.74 -8.11 -14.37
C MET A 209 19.19 -7.88 -14.84
N PRO A 210 19.44 -7.97 -16.16
CA PRO A 210 20.78 -7.85 -16.71
C PRO A 210 21.51 -6.59 -16.23
N GLY A 211 22.76 -6.75 -15.82
CA GLY A 211 23.56 -5.67 -15.24
C GLY A 211 23.35 -5.42 -13.74
N LEU A 212 22.46 -6.17 -13.07
CA LEU A 212 22.36 -6.16 -11.62
C LEU A 212 23.41 -7.10 -11.01
N PHE A 213 24.52 -6.51 -10.56
CA PHE A 213 25.58 -7.21 -9.84
C PHE A 213 25.46 -6.98 -8.33
N PHE A 214 25.79 -8.00 -7.54
CA PHE A 214 25.86 -7.86 -6.09
C PHE A 214 26.93 -8.77 -5.51
N GLU A 215 27.56 -8.28 -4.44
CA GLU A 215 28.60 -9.00 -3.71
C GLU A 215 28.01 -9.73 -2.52
N VAL A 216 28.52 -10.93 -2.27
CA VAL A 216 28.14 -11.75 -1.11
C VAL A 216 29.41 -12.19 -0.41
N GLU A 217 29.59 -11.73 0.81
CA GLU A 217 30.70 -12.11 1.67
C GLU A 217 30.50 -13.54 2.20
N ALA A 218 31.62 -14.25 2.36
CA ALA A 218 31.63 -15.50 3.09
C ALA A 218 31.48 -15.26 4.59
N PHE A 219 30.68 -16.11 5.21
CA PHE A 219 30.45 -16.16 6.65
C PHE A 219 31.33 -17.20 7.31
#